data_AF-A0A8S0YZS1-F1
#
_entry.id   AF-A0A8S0YZS1-F1
#
_cell.length_a   1.000
_cell.length_b   1.000
_cell.length_c   1.000
_cell.angle_alpha   90.00
_cell.angle_beta   90.00
_cell.angle_gamma   90.00
#
_symmetry.space_group_name_H-M   'P 1'
#
loop_
_entity.id
_entity.type
_entity.pdbx_description
1 polymer ?
#
loop_
_entity_poly.entity_id
_entity_poly.type
_entity_poly.pdbx_seq_one_letter_code
_entity_poly.pdbx_strand_id
1 'polypeptide(L)'
;MPDLSSPSSGLCNNGAQDLSSPSSGLCNNGAQDLSSPSSGLCNNGAQDLSSPSSGLCNNVAQDLSSPSSGLCNNGAQDLSSPNSGLCNNGAQDLSSPSSGLCNNVAQDLSSPSSELYNNGAQDLSSPSSELCNNGAQDLSSPSSGLCNNGAQDLNSPSYFS
;
A
#
# COMPACT_ATOMS: atom_id res chain seq x y z
N MET A 1 -1.26 -15.54 24.42
CA MET A 1 -2.04 -14.74 23.45
C MET A 1 -3.25 -15.56 23.07
N PRO A 2 -4.50 -15.06 23.15
CA PRO A 2 -5.65 -15.83 22.73
C PRO A 2 -5.58 -16.06 21.22
N ASP A 3 -5.41 -17.30 20.80
CA ASP A 3 -5.52 -17.74 19.41
C ASP A 3 -7.01 -17.85 19.08
N LEU A 4 -7.51 -16.85 18.37
CA LEU A 4 -8.86 -16.80 17.83
C LEU A 4 -8.73 -17.10 16.34
N SER A 5 -8.62 -18.38 16.03
CA SER A 5 -8.26 -18.84 14.69
C SER A 5 -9.14 -18.26 13.57
N SER A 6 -10.45 -18.03 13.80
CA SER A 6 -11.36 -17.48 12.77
C SER A 6 -12.63 -16.84 13.35
N PRO A 7 -12.58 -15.64 13.98
CA PRO A 7 -13.78 -14.95 14.41
C PRO A 7 -14.64 -14.57 13.18
N SER A 8 -15.92 -14.95 13.21
CA SER A 8 -16.84 -14.74 12.08
C SER A 8 -17.42 -13.32 12.03
N SER A 9 -17.52 -12.64 13.17
CA SER A 9 -17.89 -11.22 13.27
C SER A 9 -17.61 -10.64 14.66
N GLY A 10 -17.33 -9.34 14.73
CA GLY A 10 -17.50 -8.54 15.94
C GLY A 10 -16.50 -8.83 17.06
N LEU A 11 -15.23 -8.46 16.85
CA LEU A 11 -14.21 -8.54 17.88
C LEU A 11 -13.68 -7.15 18.21
N CYS A 12 -13.86 -6.74 19.46
CA CYS A 12 -13.27 -5.52 20.02
C CYS A 12 -12.22 -5.91 21.06
N ASN A 13 -10.97 -5.52 20.85
CA ASN A 13 -9.88 -5.77 21.80
C ASN A 13 -8.98 -4.54 21.95
N ASN A 14 -8.23 -4.47 23.06
CA ASN A 14 -7.21 -3.46 23.32
C ASN A 14 -5.79 -4.08 23.38
N GLY A 15 -5.66 -5.40 23.26
CA GLY A 15 -4.37 -6.12 23.30
C GLY A 15 -3.87 -6.55 21.92
N ALA A 16 -2.62 -7.05 21.89
CA ALA A 16 -2.05 -7.66 20.69
C ALA A 16 -2.85 -8.90 20.25
N GLN A 17 -3.12 -9.05 18.96
CA GLN A 17 -3.87 -10.18 18.39
C GLN A 17 -3.15 -10.80 17.19
N ASP A 18 -3.35 -12.10 17.02
CA ASP A 18 -2.84 -12.94 15.95
C ASP A 18 -4.04 -13.79 15.50
N LEU A 19 -4.52 -13.54 14.28
CA LEU A 19 -5.72 -14.19 13.74
C LEU A 19 -5.46 -14.64 12.30
N SER A 20 -5.76 -15.90 12.00
CA SER A 20 -5.50 -16.41 10.65
C SER A 20 -6.50 -15.89 9.60
N SER A 21 -7.82 -15.98 9.87
CA SER A 21 -8.85 -15.70 8.85
C SER A 21 -10.11 -15.02 9.45
N PRO A 22 -10.01 -13.80 9.97
CA PRO A 22 -11.19 -13.09 10.46
C PRO A 22 -12.05 -12.58 9.29
N SER A 23 -13.37 -12.81 9.34
CA SER A 23 -14.22 -12.47 8.20
C SER A 23 -14.76 -11.03 8.18
N SER A 24 -15.11 -10.45 9.34
CA SER A 24 -15.59 -9.06 9.39
C SER A 24 -15.57 -8.43 10.78
N GLY A 25 -15.52 -7.08 10.82
CA GLY A 25 -15.86 -6.30 12.02
C GLY A 25 -14.86 -6.44 13.16
N LEU A 26 -13.57 -6.33 12.86
CA LEU A 26 -12.54 -6.22 13.89
C LEU A 26 -12.29 -4.74 14.23
N CYS A 27 -12.36 -4.42 15.51
CA CYS A 27 -11.91 -3.15 16.07
C CYS A 27 -10.81 -3.42 17.09
N ASN A 28 -9.60 -2.92 16.85
CA ASN A 28 -8.50 -3.05 17.82
C ASN A 28 -7.87 -1.68 18.11
N ASN A 29 -7.34 -1.53 19.32
CA ASN A 29 -6.48 -0.40 19.71
C ASN A 29 -5.02 -0.83 19.96
N GLY A 30 -4.69 -2.11 19.73
CA GLY A 30 -3.36 -2.69 19.85
C GLY A 30 -2.80 -3.22 18.52
N ALA A 31 -1.63 -3.85 18.58
CA ALA A 31 -1.00 -4.48 17.41
C ALA A 31 -1.83 -5.68 16.90
N GLN A 32 -1.86 -5.88 15.59
CA GLN A 32 -2.47 -7.05 14.96
C GLN A 32 -1.53 -7.68 13.94
N ASP A 33 -1.47 -9.00 13.95
CA ASP A 33 -0.95 -9.83 12.87
C ASP A 33 -2.13 -10.64 12.30
N LEU A 34 -2.45 -10.46 11.02
CA LEU A 34 -3.57 -11.15 10.38
C LEU A 34 -3.18 -11.72 9.02
N SER A 35 -3.35 -13.04 8.84
CA SER A 35 -2.94 -13.68 7.60
C SER A 35 -3.88 -13.39 6.43
N SER A 36 -5.20 -13.50 6.61
CA SER A 36 -6.18 -13.40 5.52
C SER A 36 -7.51 -12.79 5.95
N PRO A 37 -7.54 -11.50 6.36
CA PRO A 37 -8.78 -10.84 6.68
C PRO A 37 -9.60 -10.51 5.42
N SER A 38 -10.90 -10.79 5.43
CA SER A 38 -11.72 -10.51 4.24
C SER A 38 -12.26 -9.09 4.14
N SER A 39 -12.73 -8.47 5.25
CA SER A 39 -13.26 -7.09 5.22
C SER A 39 -13.43 -6.43 6.58
N GLY A 40 -13.60 -5.10 6.60
CA GLY A 40 -14.14 -4.37 7.74
C GLY A 40 -13.22 -4.36 8.96
N LEU A 41 -11.94 -4.11 8.73
CA LEU A 41 -10.96 -3.92 9.79
C LEU A 41 -10.82 -2.42 10.09
N CYS A 42 -10.98 -2.07 11.36
CA CYS A 42 -10.64 -0.77 11.90
C CYS A 42 -9.62 -0.99 13.02
N ASN A 43 -8.44 -0.40 12.91
CA ASN A 43 -7.43 -0.46 13.96
C ASN A 43 -6.89 0.95 14.23
N ASN A 44 -6.61 1.23 15.50
CA ASN A 44 -5.88 2.43 15.95
C ASN A 44 -4.45 2.09 16.39
N GLY A 45 -3.98 0.87 16.13
CA GLY A 45 -2.61 0.39 16.31
C GLY A 45 -1.97 -0.12 15.01
N ALA A 46 -0.71 -0.53 15.10
CA ALA A 46 0.03 -1.11 13.98
C ALA A 46 -0.61 -2.43 13.50
N GLN A 47 -0.52 -2.69 12.21
CA GLN A 47 -1.02 -3.93 11.59
C GLN A 47 0.03 -4.54 10.66
N ASP A 48 0.17 -5.86 10.74
CA ASP A 48 0.82 -6.71 9.75
C ASP A 48 -0.25 -7.62 9.12
N LEU A 49 -0.34 -7.61 7.79
CA LEU A 49 -1.45 -8.16 7.03
C LEU A 49 -0.98 -8.88 5.77
N SER A 50 -0.99 -10.22 5.76
CA SER A 50 -0.41 -10.94 4.62
C SER A 50 -1.26 -10.88 3.34
N SER A 51 -2.58 -11.07 3.43
CA SER A 51 -3.45 -11.16 2.24
C SER A 51 -4.87 -10.62 2.48
N PRO A 52 -5.02 -9.32 2.73
CA PRO A 52 -6.34 -8.74 2.93
C PRO A 52 -7.10 -8.63 1.61
N SER A 53 -8.39 -9.01 1.62
CA SER A 53 -9.22 -8.98 0.41
C SER A 53 -9.79 -7.58 0.10
N SER A 54 -10.34 -6.88 1.10
CA SER A 54 -10.94 -5.55 0.89
C SER A 54 -11.19 -4.76 2.16
N GLY A 55 -11.46 -3.45 2.03
CA GLY A 55 -12.15 -2.66 3.07
C GLY A 55 -11.35 -2.50 4.36
N LEU A 56 -10.08 -2.13 4.21
CA LEU A 56 -9.22 -1.77 5.34
C LEU A 56 -9.22 -0.26 5.51
N CYS A 57 -9.61 0.18 6.70
CA CYS A 57 -9.51 1.58 7.10
C CYS A 57 -8.64 1.65 8.35
N ASN A 58 -7.50 2.32 8.26
CA ASN A 58 -6.62 2.56 9.40
C ASN A 58 -6.18 4.03 9.41
N ASN A 59 -5.79 4.53 10.57
CA ASN A 59 -5.24 5.87 10.76
C ASN A 59 -3.75 5.83 11.18
N VAL A 60 -3.12 4.65 11.16
CA VAL A 60 -1.77 4.38 11.69
C VAL A 60 -0.97 3.54 10.66
N ALA A 61 0.27 3.19 11.02
CA ALA A 61 1.19 2.40 10.21
C ALA A 61 0.65 0.98 9.89
N GLN A 62 0.84 0.54 8.66
CA GLN A 62 0.52 -0.83 8.21
C GLN A 62 1.65 -1.40 7.35
N ASP A 63 1.85 -2.71 7.46
CA ASP A 63 2.60 -3.55 6.51
C ASP A 63 1.62 -4.55 5.88
N LEU A 64 1.51 -4.57 4.55
CA LEU A 64 0.65 -5.52 3.85
C LEU A 64 1.33 -6.21 2.66
N SER A 65 1.22 -7.55 2.59
CA SER A 65 2.02 -8.31 1.62
C SER A 65 1.36 -8.62 0.28
N SER A 66 0.02 -8.56 0.19
CA SER A 66 -0.74 -8.84 -1.04
C SER A 66 -2.18 -8.33 -0.94
N PRO A 67 -2.42 -7.03 -0.73
CA PRO A 67 -3.78 -6.53 -0.67
C PRO A 67 -4.45 -6.54 -2.06
N SER A 68 -5.68 -7.05 -2.11
CA SER A 68 -6.40 -7.18 -3.37
C SER A 68 -7.06 -5.86 -3.83
N SER A 69 -7.76 -5.14 -2.94
CA SER A 69 -8.40 -3.87 -3.28
C SER A 69 -8.85 -3.03 -2.07
N GLY A 70 -9.16 -1.75 -2.29
CA GLY A 70 -9.97 -0.96 -1.35
C GLY A 70 -9.29 -0.69 -0.02
N LEU A 71 -8.02 -0.28 -0.07
CA LEU A 71 -7.30 0.20 1.11
C LEU A 71 -7.43 1.71 1.21
N CYS A 72 -7.88 2.17 2.37
CA CYS A 72 -7.87 3.58 2.75
C CYS A 72 -7.05 3.75 4.02
N ASN A 73 -5.93 4.46 3.94
CA ASN A 73 -5.13 4.78 5.12
C ASN A 73 -4.88 6.30 5.21
N ASN A 74 -4.73 6.79 6.43
CA ASN A 74 -4.24 8.14 6.73
C ASN A 74 -2.81 8.14 7.32
N GLY A 75 -2.24 6.97 7.61
CA GLY A 75 -0.89 6.77 8.13
C GLY A 75 0.12 6.27 7.07
N ALA A 76 1.30 5.86 7.55
CA ALA A 76 2.31 5.25 6.69
C ALA A 76 1.91 3.84 6.26
N GLN A 77 2.27 3.43 5.04
CA GLN A 77 2.07 2.06 4.56
C GLN A 77 3.35 1.52 3.94
N ASP A 78 3.67 0.27 4.26
CA ASP A 78 4.54 -0.59 3.47
C ASP A 78 3.66 -1.66 2.81
N LEU A 79 3.85 -1.84 1.50
CA LEU A 79 2.96 -2.60 0.65
C LEU A 79 3.78 -3.41 -0.33
N SER A 80 3.68 -4.73 -0.26
CA SER A 80 4.16 -5.59 -1.34
C SER A 80 3.01 -6.14 -2.18
N SER A 81 3.25 -6.17 -3.49
CA SER A 81 2.36 -6.70 -4.53
C SER A 81 0.88 -6.29 -4.43
N PRO A 82 0.53 -5.00 -4.22
CA PRO A 82 -0.87 -4.60 -4.23
C PRO A 82 -1.45 -4.68 -5.65
N ASN A 83 -2.67 -5.21 -5.77
CA ASN A 83 -3.32 -5.38 -7.06
C ASN A 83 -3.95 -4.09 -7.61
N SER A 84 -4.80 -3.41 -6.83
CA SER A 84 -5.51 -2.20 -7.29
C SER A 84 -6.14 -1.38 -6.16
N GLY A 85 -6.53 -0.13 -6.46
CA GLY A 85 -7.49 0.62 -5.65
C GLY A 85 -6.95 1.01 -4.28
N LEU A 86 -5.74 1.58 -4.26
CA LEU A 86 -5.12 2.11 -3.05
C LEU A 86 -5.34 3.62 -3.00
N CYS A 87 -5.86 4.08 -1.86
CA CYS A 87 -5.97 5.49 -1.52
C CYS A 87 -5.27 5.71 -0.18
N ASN A 88 -4.22 6.52 -0.16
CA ASN A 88 -3.55 6.91 1.09
C ASN A 88 -3.40 8.43 1.14
N ASN A 89 -3.56 8.98 2.34
CA ASN A 89 -3.24 10.38 2.64
C ASN A 89 -1.91 10.52 3.40
N GLY A 90 -1.22 9.42 3.68
CA GLY A 90 0.12 9.36 4.27
C GLY A 90 1.18 8.78 3.32
N ALA A 91 2.43 8.70 3.80
CA ALA A 91 3.55 8.17 3.03
C ALA A 91 3.35 6.68 2.67
N GLN A 92 3.80 6.28 1.49
CA GLN A 92 3.75 4.88 1.05
C GLN A 92 5.12 4.41 0.55
N ASP A 93 5.48 3.20 0.94
CA ASP A 93 6.48 2.36 0.27
C ASP A 93 5.73 1.21 -0.41
N LEU A 94 5.99 1.00 -1.70
CA LEU A 94 5.23 0.13 -2.57
C LEU A 94 6.17 -0.69 -3.44
N SER A 95 6.16 -2.00 -3.26
CA SER A 95 6.88 -2.94 -4.11
C SER A 95 5.95 -3.71 -5.05
N SER A 96 6.29 -3.71 -6.32
CA SER A 96 5.57 -4.39 -7.41
C SER A 96 4.06 -4.11 -7.49
N PRO A 97 3.59 -2.85 -7.40
CA PRO A 97 2.16 -2.56 -7.55
C PRO A 97 1.69 -2.85 -8.98
N SER A 98 0.54 -3.50 -9.09
CA SER A 98 0.03 -3.95 -10.39
C SER A 98 -0.68 -2.82 -11.17
N SER A 99 -1.56 -2.04 -10.53
CA SER A 99 -2.31 -0.95 -11.20
C SER A 99 -3.03 -0.02 -10.21
N GLY A 100 -3.45 1.17 -10.68
CA GLY A 100 -4.51 1.94 -10.03
C GLY A 100 -4.14 2.50 -8.66
N LEU A 101 -2.95 3.13 -8.59
CA LEU A 101 -2.52 3.87 -7.40
C LEU A 101 -2.86 5.34 -7.59
N CYS A 102 -3.65 5.87 -6.65
CA CYS A 102 -3.95 7.30 -6.55
C CYS A 102 -3.47 7.79 -5.19
N ASN A 103 -2.49 8.69 -5.20
CA ASN A 103 -2.01 9.31 -3.97
C ASN A 103 -1.77 10.82 -4.18
N ASN A 104 -1.92 11.59 -3.11
CA ASN A 104 -1.69 13.03 -3.08
C ASN A 104 -0.45 13.42 -2.23
N VAL A 105 0.33 12.46 -1.75
CA VAL A 105 1.54 12.67 -0.93
C VAL A 105 2.73 11.84 -1.45
N ALA A 106 3.82 11.78 -0.66
CA ALA A 106 5.07 11.14 -1.00
C ALA A 106 4.95 9.61 -1.16
N GLN A 107 5.56 9.05 -2.21
CA GLN A 107 5.65 7.61 -2.46
C GLN A 107 7.08 7.19 -2.81
N ASP A 108 7.48 6.02 -2.32
CA ASP A 108 8.58 5.22 -2.86
C ASP A 108 7.99 3.99 -3.55
N LEU A 109 8.41 3.72 -4.78
CA LEU A 109 7.82 2.74 -5.66
C LEU A 109 8.90 1.92 -6.35
N SER A 110 8.89 0.61 -6.12
CA SER A 110 9.76 -0.34 -6.82
C SER A 110 8.99 -1.23 -7.78
N SER A 111 9.46 -1.28 -9.04
CA SER A 111 8.91 -2.10 -10.12
C SER A 111 7.39 -1.99 -10.38
N PRO A 112 6.80 -0.77 -10.44
CA PRO A 112 5.37 -0.64 -10.76
C PRO A 112 5.07 -1.10 -12.19
N SER A 113 3.97 -1.84 -12.37
CA SER A 113 3.64 -2.44 -13.67
C SER A 113 2.65 -1.66 -14.54
N SER A 114 1.84 -0.76 -13.98
CA SER A 114 0.82 0.01 -14.74
C SER A 114 0.43 1.33 -14.06
N GLU A 115 0.03 2.31 -14.88
CA GLU A 115 -0.78 3.51 -14.58
C GLU A 115 -0.70 4.00 -13.13
N LEU A 116 0.27 4.87 -12.87
CA LEU A 116 0.39 5.61 -11.62
C LEU A 116 -0.06 7.05 -11.82
N TYR A 117 -0.96 7.51 -10.95
CA TYR A 117 -1.36 8.91 -10.89
C TYR A 117 -1.06 9.46 -9.50
N ASN A 118 -0.12 10.41 -9.43
CA ASN A 118 0.26 11.06 -8.18
C ASN A 118 0.31 12.59 -8.35
N ASN A 119 -0.13 13.31 -7.32
CA ASN A 119 -0.06 14.77 -7.22
C ASN A 119 1.02 15.28 -6.23
N GLY A 120 1.88 14.39 -5.75
CA GLY A 120 2.91 14.60 -4.74
C GLY A 120 4.32 14.19 -5.20
N ALA A 121 5.23 13.97 -4.25
CA ALA A 121 6.59 13.53 -4.54
C ALA A 121 6.64 12.02 -4.81
N GLN A 122 7.44 11.58 -5.78
CA GLN A 122 7.66 10.16 -6.06
C GLN A 122 9.15 9.86 -6.21
N ASP A 123 9.60 8.78 -5.58
CA ASP A 123 10.81 8.04 -5.93
C ASP A 123 10.39 6.73 -6.60
N LEU A 124 10.96 6.44 -7.77
CA LEU A 124 10.55 5.32 -8.62
C LEU A 124 11.77 4.55 -9.10
N SER A 125 11.75 3.23 -8.89
CA SER A 125 12.75 2.32 -9.41
C SER A 125 12.15 1.30 -10.38
N SER A 126 12.76 1.20 -11.57
CA SER A 126 12.39 0.24 -12.63
C SER A 126 10.91 0.21 -13.05
N PRO A 127 10.24 1.35 -13.30
CA PRO A 127 8.85 1.35 -13.76
C PRO A 127 8.72 0.78 -15.19
N SER A 128 7.69 -0.04 -15.43
CA SER A 128 7.55 -0.77 -16.70
C SER A 128 6.66 -0.09 -17.76
N SER A 129 5.88 0.92 -17.40
CA SER A 129 4.78 1.49 -18.20
C SER A 129 4.56 2.99 -17.94
N GLU A 130 3.54 3.59 -18.58
CA GLU A 130 3.24 5.03 -18.52
C GLU A 130 3.01 5.54 -17.09
N LEU A 131 3.78 6.57 -16.71
CA LEU A 131 3.69 7.23 -15.41
C LEU A 131 3.21 8.66 -15.58
N CYS A 132 2.18 9.06 -14.82
CA CYS A 132 1.70 10.44 -14.78
C CYS A 132 1.82 11.05 -13.37
N ASN A 133 2.68 12.07 -13.24
CA ASN A 133 2.86 12.81 -11.98
C ASN A 133 2.62 14.32 -12.19
N ASN A 134 1.96 14.99 -11.25
CA ASN A 134 1.80 16.46 -11.19
C ASN A 134 2.67 17.12 -10.10
N GLY A 135 3.67 16.42 -9.57
CA GLY A 135 4.56 16.84 -8.49
C GLY A 135 6.04 16.57 -8.80
N ALA A 136 6.86 16.36 -7.77
CA ALA A 136 8.27 16.05 -7.94
C ALA A 136 8.47 14.55 -8.20
N GLN A 137 9.39 14.19 -9.08
CA GLN A 137 9.63 12.80 -9.47
C GLN A 137 11.13 12.53 -9.60
N ASP A 138 11.65 11.55 -8.87
CA ASP A 138 12.95 10.92 -9.12
C ASP A 138 12.70 9.54 -9.74
N LEU A 139 13.39 9.22 -10.83
CA LEU A 139 13.26 7.94 -11.51
C LEU A 139 14.60 7.28 -11.73
N SER A 140 14.68 6.00 -11.43
CA SER A 140 15.78 5.13 -11.79
C SER A 140 15.34 4.03 -12.76
N SER A 141 16.07 3.88 -13.87
CA SER A 141 15.90 2.81 -14.87
C SER A 141 14.48 2.61 -15.46
N PRO A 142 13.77 3.64 -15.94
CA PRO A 142 12.45 3.48 -16.56
C PRO A 142 12.51 2.75 -17.91
N SER A 143 11.52 1.88 -18.21
CA SER A 143 11.47 1.15 -19.49
C SER A 143 10.54 1.74 -20.56
N SER A 144 9.71 2.76 -20.25
CA SER A 144 8.79 3.37 -21.22
C SER A 144 8.41 4.83 -20.89
N GLY A 145 7.46 5.40 -21.64
CA GLY A 145 7.16 6.84 -21.70
C GLY A 145 6.70 7.47 -20.37
N LEU A 146 7.13 8.71 -20.14
CA LEU A 146 6.88 9.46 -18.91
C LEU A 146 6.06 10.72 -19.19
N CYS A 147 5.14 11.01 -18.28
CA CYS A 147 4.24 12.15 -18.27
C CYS A 147 4.44 12.86 -16.92
N ASN A 148 5.20 13.95 -16.88
CA ASN A 148 5.37 14.72 -15.65
C ASN A 148 5.05 16.20 -15.90
N ASN A 149 4.16 16.76 -15.09
CA ASN A 149 3.81 18.19 -15.08
C ASN A 149 4.51 18.97 -13.94
N GLY A 150 5.42 18.34 -13.20
CA GLY A 150 6.24 18.97 -12.16
C GLY A 150 7.75 18.78 -12.38
N ALA A 151 8.52 18.76 -11.28
CA ALA A 151 9.98 18.62 -11.34
C ALA A 151 10.38 17.15 -11.57
N GLN A 152 11.36 16.90 -12.43
CA GLN A 152 11.79 15.54 -12.79
C GLN A 152 13.31 15.39 -12.71
N ASP A 153 13.77 14.37 -11.99
CA ASP A 153 15.13 13.83 -12.03
C ASP A 153 15.12 12.42 -12.64
N LEU A 154 16.14 12.10 -13.44
CA LEU A 154 16.25 10.88 -14.24
C LEU A 154 17.63 10.25 -14.04
N ASN A 155 17.69 9.28 -13.13
CA ASN A 155 18.84 8.45 -12.82
C ASN A 155 18.82 7.16 -13.65
N SER A 156 18.96 7.27 -14.97
CA SER A 156 19.16 6.09 -15.83
C SER A 156 20.64 5.67 -15.84
N PRO A 157 21.00 4.42 -15.50
CA PRO A 157 22.30 3.90 -15.86
C PRO A 157 22.39 3.87 -17.38
N SER A 158 23.23 4.75 -17.93
CA SER A 158 23.52 4.83 -19.36
C SER A 158 24.13 3.52 -19.85
N TYR A 159 23.32 2.59 -20.34
CA TYR A 159 23.81 1.49 -21.15
C TYR A 159 23.92 1.97 -22.61
N PHE A 160 25.13 2.37 -22.98
CA PHE A 160 25.53 2.46 -24.39
C PHE A 160 25.45 1.06 -25.01
N SER A 161 24.66 0.92 -26.06
CA SER A 161 24.90 -0.02 -27.17
C SER A 161 24.09 0.38 -28.38
#